data_AF-A0A968MY47-F1
#
_entry.id   AF-A0A968MY47-F1
#
_cell.length_a   1.000
_cell.length_b   1.000
_cell.length_c   1.000
_cell.angle_alpha   90.00
_cell.angle_beta   90.00
_cell.angle_gamma   90.00
#
_symmetry.space_group_name_H-M   'P 1'
#
loop_
_entity.id
_entity.type
_entity.pdbx_description
1 polymer ?
#
loop_
_entity_poly.entity_id
_entity_poly.type
_entity_poly.pdbx_seq_one_letter_code
_entity_poly.pdbx_strand_id
1 'polypeptide(L)' 'MVKKVLIWALAFVITALAAIYQRKTGPTYPKSYSIMIGTETYKGSLLRSHAGVKECLLEVPVDDKGITGYIHYKRFKNK' A
#
# COMPACT_ATOMS: atom_id res chain seq x y z
N MET A 1 10.88 8.42 -42.56
CA MET A 1 11.42 8.77 -41.22
C MET A 1 10.32 9.03 -40.19
N VAL A 2 9.36 9.93 -40.44
CA VAL A 2 8.30 10.32 -39.49
C VAL A 2 7.50 9.15 -38.91
N LYS A 3 7.13 8.16 -39.75
CA LYS A 3 6.37 6.97 -39.32
C LYS A 3 7.09 6.15 -38.24
N LYS A 4 8.43 6.05 -38.30
CA LYS A 4 9.23 5.34 -37.30
C LYS A 4 9.28 6.10 -35.98
N VAL A 5 9.43 7.43 -36.04
CA VAL A 5 9.41 8.30 -34.87
C VAL A 5 8.05 8.23 -34.17
N LEU A 6 6.95 8.20 -34.93
CA LEU A 6 5.60 8.10 -34.39
C LEU A 6 5.35 6.77 -33.68
N ILE A 7 5.84 5.65 -34.25
CA ILE A 7 5.77 4.32 -33.63
C ILE A 7 6.60 4.28 -32.34
N TRP A 8 7.79 4.89 -32.34
CA TRP A 8 8.66 4.94 -31.16
C TRP A 8 8.07 5.80 -30.03
N ALA A 9 7.47 6.94 -30.37
CA ALA A 9 6.77 7.79 -29.42
C ALA A 9 5.57 7.04 -28.80
N LEU A 10 4.78 6.33 -29.62
CA LEU A 10 3.67 5.51 -29.13
C LEU A 10 4.16 4.39 -28.21
N ALA A 11 5.24 3.70 -28.57
CA ALA A 11 5.84 2.66 -27.74
C ALA A 11 6.24 3.22 -26.37
N PHE A 12 6.89 4.39 -26.33
CA PHE A 12 7.29 5.05 -25.09
C PHE A 12 6.09 5.40 -24.20
N VAL A 13 5.01 5.93 -24.79
CA VAL A 13 3.78 6.24 -24.06
C VAL A 13 3.17 4.98 -23.45
N ILE A 14 3.09 3.88 -24.22
CA ILE A 14 2.56 2.61 -23.73
C ILE A 14 3.42 2.09 -22.56
N THR A 15 4.75 2.15 -22.67
CA THR A 15 5.66 1.75 -21.59
C THR A 15 5.47 2.60 -20.34
N ALA A 16 5.37 3.92 -20.48
CA ALA A 16 5.15 4.82 -19.35
C ALA A 16 3.81 4.54 -18.65
N LEU A 17 2.74 4.32 -19.42
CA LEU A 17 1.43 3.95 -18.89
C LEU A 17 1.48 2.60 -18.16
N ALA A 18 2.17 1.60 -18.72
CA ALA A 18 2.36 0.30 -18.08
C ALA A 18 3.14 0.42 -16.76
N ALA A 19 4.19 1.24 -16.71
CA ALA A 19 4.95 1.50 -15.49
C ALA A 19 4.11 2.19 -14.42
N ILE A 20 3.28 3.18 -14.80
CA ILE A 20 2.33 3.84 -13.88
C ILE A 20 1.29 2.84 -13.38
N TYR A 21 0.75 1.99 -14.27
CA TYR A 21 -0.21 0.97 -13.91
C TYR A 21 0.41 -0.05 -12.94
N GLN A 22 1.63 -0.53 -13.19
CA GLN A 22 2.36 -1.42 -12.28
C GLN A 22 2.66 -0.74 -10.94
N ARG A 23 3.01 0.55 -10.94
CA ARG A 23 3.20 1.32 -9.70
C ARG A 23 1.90 1.48 -8.92
N LYS A 24 0.75 1.61 -9.61
CA LYS A 24 -0.62 1.74 -9.08
C LYS A 24 -1.34 0.42 -8.79
N THR A 25 -0.83 -0.71 -9.27
CA THR A 25 -1.37 -2.06 -8.99
C THR A 25 -0.36 -2.97 -8.32
N GLY A 26 0.81 -2.42 -7.98
CA GLY A 26 1.87 -3.11 -7.25
C GLY A 26 1.33 -3.89 -6.04
N PRO A 27 1.87 -5.08 -5.75
CA PRO A 27 1.24 -6.05 -4.85
C PRO A 27 1.12 -5.60 -3.39
N THR A 28 1.76 -4.49 -3.02
CA THR A 28 1.91 -4.03 -1.64
C THR A 28 1.26 -2.67 -1.45
N TYR A 29 -0.07 -2.61 -1.53
CA TYR A 29 -0.83 -1.45 -1.04
C TYR A 29 -0.95 -1.54 0.49
N PRO A 30 -0.29 -0.65 1.26
CA PRO A 30 -0.62 -0.52 2.67
C PRO A 30 -2.07 -0.05 2.78
N LYS A 31 -2.84 -0.69 3.65
CA LYS A 31 -4.21 -0.29 3.92
C LYS A 31 -4.18 0.84 4.93
N SER A 32 -4.31 2.07 4.44
CA SER A 32 -4.52 3.23 5.30
C SER A 32 -5.85 3.09 6.04
N TYR A 33 -5.85 3.39 7.33
CA TYR A 33 -7.06 3.50 8.13
C TYR A 33 -7.10 4.85 8.83
N SER A 34 -8.33 5.35 9.00
CA SER A 34 -8.63 6.55 9.78
C SER A 34 -9.83 6.19 10.63
N ILE A 35 -9.63 6.08 11.93
CA ILE A 35 -10.68 5.74 12.89
C ILE A 35 -10.83 6.92 13.84
N MET A 36 -12.06 7.36 14.06
CA MET A 36 -12.39 8.43 14.99
C MET A 36 -12.93 7.81 16.28
N ILE A 37 -12.31 8.11 17.42
CA ILE A 37 -12.74 7.65 18.74
C ILE A 37 -12.85 8.90 19.63
N GLY A 38 -14.06 9.19 20.11
CA GLY A 38 -14.34 10.45 20.81
C GLY A 38 -14.09 11.66 19.90
N THR A 39 -13.20 12.54 20.32
CA THR A 39 -12.74 13.74 19.58
C THR A 39 -11.42 13.55 18.84
N GLU A 40 -10.76 12.40 18.98
CA GLU A 40 -9.46 12.13 18.35
C GLU A 40 -9.58 11.27 17.09
N THR A 41 -8.70 11.54 16.12
CA THR A 41 -8.62 10.78 14.87
C THR A 41 -7.30 10.02 14.81
N TYR A 42 -7.38 8.70 14.91
CA TYR A 42 -6.24 7.80 14.77
C TYR A 42 -6.05 7.44 13.31
N LYS A 43 -4.92 7.89 12.74
CA LYS A 43 -4.51 7.57 11.38
C LYS A 43 -3.31 6.65 11.42
N GLY A 44 -3.35 5.60 10.59
CA GLY A 44 -2.23 4.69 10.47
C GLY A 44 -2.27 3.96 9.13
N SER A 45 -1.27 3.13 8.91
CA SER A 45 -1.16 2.33 7.69
C SER A 45 -0.82 0.90 8.07
N LEU A 46 -1.71 -0.04 7.73
CA LEU A 46 -1.46 -1.46 7.89
C LEU A 46 -0.70 -1.95 6.67
N LEU A 47 0.56 -2.34 6.85
CA LEU A 47 1.35 -2.96 5.80
C LEU A 47 0.67 -4.27 5.35
N ARG A 48 0.49 -4.45 4.04
CA ARG A 48 -0.12 -5.66 3.47
C ARG A 48 0.85 -6.84 3.42
N SER A 49 2.15 -6.57 3.28
CA SER A 49 3.21 -7.57 3.25
C SER A 49 4.50 -6.99 3.81
N HIS A 50 5.18 -7.73 4.68
CA HIS A 50 6.51 -7.40 5.16
C HIS A 50 7.52 -8.30 4.45
N ALA A 51 8.32 -7.72 3.54
CA ALA A 51 9.42 -8.41 2.90
C ALA A 51 10.68 -8.19 3.74
N GLY A 52 11.02 -9.17 4.57
CA GLY A 52 12.17 -9.06 5.47
C GLY A 52 12.35 -10.30 6.34
N VAL A 53 13.57 -10.48 6.85
CA VAL A 53 13.91 -11.49 7.88
C VAL A 53 13.51 -11.02 9.28
N LYS A 54 13.23 -9.71 9.43
CA LYS A 54 12.84 -9.07 10.69
C LYS A 54 11.33 -9.14 10.89
N GLU A 55 10.92 -8.99 12.15
CA GLU A 55 9.51 -8.93 12.52
C GLU A 55 8.83 -7.69 11.91
N CYS A 56 7.60 -7.86 11.44
CA CYS A 56 6.80 -6.74 10.96
C CYS A 56 6.31 -5.91 12.15
N LEU A 57 6.96 -4.78 12.38
CA LEU A 57 6.51 -3.84 13.40
C LEU A 57 5.17 -3.23 12.97
N LEU A 58 4.15 -3.36 13.83
CA LEU A 58 2.88 -2.70 13.66
C LEU A 58 2.66 -1.75 14.85
N GLU A 59 2.84 -0.46 14.62
CA GLU A 59 2.62 0.56 15.63
C GLU A 59 1.27 1.23 15.38
N VAL A 60 0.42 1.21 16.40
CA VAL A 60 -0.82 1.97 16.45
C VAL A 60 -0.63 3.03 17.52
N PRO A 61 -0.31 4.27 17.17
CA PRO A 61 -0.19 5.35 18.14
C PRO A 61 -1.59 5.61 18.71
N VAL A 62 -1.75 5.37 20.00
CA VAL A 62 -2.97 5.64 20.76
C VAL A 62 -2.56 6.42 22.01
N ASP A 63 -2.98 7.67 22.11
CA ASP A 63 -2.62 8.56 23.21
C ASP A 63 -3.46 8.30 24.47
N ASP A 64 -4.68 7.78 24.31
CA ASP A 64 -5.58 7.45 25.40
C ASP A 64 -5.42 5.99 25.88
N LYS A 65 -5.02 5.83 27.15
CA LYS A 65 -4.82 4.52 27.81
C LYS A 65 -6.13 3.77 28.10
N GLY A 66 -7.28 4.42 27.96
CA GLY A 66 -8.60 3.78 28.08
C GLY A 66 -9.03 3.01 26.83
N ILE A 67 -8.32 3.17 25.71
CA ILE A 67 -8.67 2.55 24.44
C ILE A 67 -8.08 1.15 24.35
N THR A 68 -8.94 0.14 24.36
CA THR A 68 -8.57 -1.25 24.06
C THR A 68 -8.96 -1.61 22.63
N GLY A 69 -8.10 -2.35 21.93
CA GLY A 69 -8.37 -2.80 20.57
C GLY A 69 -7.85 -4.21 20.30
N TYR A 70 -8.43 -4.87 19.31
CA TYR A 70 -8.00 -6.19 18.84
C TYR A 70 -7.52 -6.10 17.40
N ILE A 71 -6.36 -6.69 17.11
CA ILE A 71 -5.86 -6.83 15.74
C ILE A 71 -6.34 -8.17 15.18
N HIS A 72 -7.30 -8.11 14.25
CA HIS A 72 -7.71 -9.29 13.49
C HIS A 72 -6.81 -9.45 12.27
N TYR A 73 -6.02 -10.51 12.24
CA TYR A 73 -5.24 -10.90 11.07
C TYR A 73 -5.59 -12.33 10.64
N LYS A 74 -5.53 -12.59 9.34
CA LYS A 74 -5.69 -13.92 8.76
C LYS A 74 -4.34 -14.35 8.20
N ARG A 75 -3.80 -15.48 8.69
CA ARG A 75 -2.59 -16.07 8.12
C ARG A 75 -2.84 -16.36 6.63
N PHE A 76 -1.96 -15.85 5.77
CA PHE A 76 -2.05 -16.13 4.34
C PHE A 76 -1.87 -17.64 4.13
N LYS A 77 -2.75 -18.25 3.32
CA LYS A 77 -2.70 -19.69 3.07
C LYS A 77 -1.51 -19.95 2.12
N ASN A 78 -0.39 -20.39 2.67
CA ASN A 78 0.68 -20.96 1.85
C ASN A 78 0.20 -22.30 1.30
N LYS A 79 0.38 -22.51 -0.01
CA LYS A 79 0.24 -23.82 -0.64
C LYS A 79 1.43 -24.69 -0.26
#